data_AF-A0A6A6AZS9-F1
#
_entry.id   AF-A0A6A6AZS9-F1
#
_cell.length_a   1.000
_cell.length_b   1.000
_cell.length_c   1.000
_cell.angle_alpha   90.00
_cell.angle_beta   90.00
_cell.angle_gamma   90.00
#
_symmetry.space_group_name_H-M   'P 1'
#
loop_
_entity.id
_entity.type
_entity.pdbx_description
1 polymer ?
#
loop_
_entity_poly.entity_id
_entity_poly.type
_entity_poly.pdbx_seq_one_letter_code
_entity_poly.pdbx_strand_id
1 'polypeptide(L)'
;PQCMRCGRPTTKFITRSSNRNGNAGRPYYKCGPCKKFHNFADNRGINTDNPKCCCGQVSRMQKSGVGVLHFVCQFGCCNFY
;
A
#
# COMPACT_ATOMS: atom_id res chain seq x y z
N PRO A 1 10.27 -2.87 -3.21
CA PRO A 1 10.60 -1.52 -2.69
C PRO A 1 11.46 -1.66 -1.43
N GLN A 2 12.19 -0.62 -1.03
CA GLN A 2 12.86 -0.60 0.27
C GLN A 2 11.90 -0.08 1.33
N CYS A 3 11.93 -0.69 2.52
CA CYS A 3 11.12 -0.23 3.64
C CYS A 3 11.64 1.12 4.14
N MET A 4 10.80 2.16 4.10
CA MET A 4 11.17 3.51 4.56
C MET A 4 11.66 3.56 6.01
N ARG A 5 11.24 2.61 6.86
CA ARG A 5 11.60 2.59 8.28
C ARG A 5 12.99 2.00 8.54
N CYS A 6 13.42 1.01 7.77
CA CYS A 6 14.66 0.27 8.06
C CYS A 6 15.59 0.06 6.84
N GLY A 7 15.24 0.59 5.67
CA GLY A 7 16.00 0.48 4.42
C GLY A 7 16.03 -0.93 3.80
N ARG A 8 15.54 -1.97 4.49
CA ARG A 8 15.61 -3.36 4.00
C ARG A 8 14.61 -3.62 2.86
N PRO A 9 14.93 -4.52 1.92
CA PRO A 9 13.98 -4.94 0.88
C PRO A 9 12.68 -5.50 1.46
N THR A 10 11.57 -5.19 0.81
CA THR A 10 10.25 -5.79 1.10
C THR A 10 10.02 -7.04 0.27
N THR A 11 9.27 -7.99 0.82
CA THR A 11 8.83 -9.20 0.10
C THR A 11 7.37 -9.06 -0.34
N LYS A 12 7.06 -9.56 -1.54
CA LYS A 12 5.70 -9.59 -2.08
C LYS A 12 4.93 -10.80 -1.53
N PHE A 13 3.67 -10.58 -1.16
CA PHE A 13 2.74 -11.59 -0.68
C PHE A 13 1.37 -11.37 -1.33
N ILE A 14 0.46 -12.32 -1.12
CA ILE A 14 -0.95 -12.23 -1.53
C ILE A 14 -1.81 -12.35 -0.28
N THR A 15 -2.83 -11.49 -0.14
CA THR A 15 -3.81 -11.62 0.95
C THR A 15 -4.65 -12.88 0.75
N ARG A 16 -5.08 -13.50 1.86
CA ARG A 16 -5.95 -14.68 1.80
C ARG A 16 -7.25 -14.36 1.06
N SER A 17 -7.76 -15.33 0.30
CA SER A 17 -9.07 -15.26 -0.37
C SER A 17 -10.22 -15.01 0.61
N SER A 18 -10.09 -15.48 1.85
CA SER A 18 -11.07 -15.28 2.92
C SER A 18 -11.04 -13.89 3.59
N ASN A 19 -10.21 -12.95 3.12
CA ASN A 19 -10.15 -11.60 3.70
C ASN A 19 -11.43 -10.81 3.38
N ARG A 20 -12.31 -10.67 4.38
CA ARG A 20 -13.63 -10.03 4.26
C ARG A 20 -13.60 -8.51 4.16
N ASN A 21 -12.45 -7.86 4.35
CA ASN A 21 -12.36 -6.40 4.40
C ASN A 21 -12.21 -5.76 3.00
N GLY A 22 -12.64 -6.46 1.94
CA GLY A 22 -12.54 -6.01 0.56
C GLY A 22 -11.12 -6.05 -0.02
N ASN A 23 -10.19 -6.70 0.68
CA ASN A 23 -8.78 -6.81 0.28
C ASN A 23 -8.39 -8.25 -0.11
N ALA A 24 -9.32 -9.18 -0.25
CA ALA A 24 -9.06 -10.56 -0.68
C ALA A 24 -8.30 -10.63 -2.01
N GLY A 25 -7.33 -11.56 -2.09
CA GLY A 25 -6.55 -11.84 -3.30
C GLY A 25 -5.59 -10.73 -3.75
N ARG A 26 -5.52 -9.61 -3.03
CA ARG A 26 -4.66 -8.48 -3.40
C ARG A 26 -3.19 -8.77 -3.11
N PRO A 27 -2.28 -8.52 -4.07
CA PRO A 27 -0.85 -8.58 -3.81
C PRO A 27 -0.41 -7.36 -2.99
N TYR A 28 0.52 -7.57 -2.05
CA TYR A 28 1.08 -6.51 -1.20
C TYR A 28 2.55 -6.75 -0.88
N TYR A 29 3.26 -5.68 -0.54
CA TYR A 29 4.61 -5.74 -0.01
C TYR A 29 4.59 -5.69 1.51
N LYS A 30 5.47 -6.47 2.16
CA LYS A 30 5.68 -6.46 3.61
C LYS A 30 7.17 -6.40 3.91
N CYS A 31 7.53 -5.60 4.91
CA CYS A 31 8.88 -5.64 5.45
C CYS A 31 9.00 -6.79 6.45
N GLY A 32 9.88 -7.76 6.18
CA GLY A 32 10.16 -8.87 7.09
C GLY A 32 10.67 -8.41 8.46
N PRO A 33 11.78 -7.63 8.52
CA PRO A 33 12.34 -7.13 9.78
C PRO A 33 11.36 -6.31 10.61
N CYS A 34 10.63 -5.38 10.01
CA CYS A 34 9.63 -4.57 10.73
C CYS A 34 8.34 -5.33 11.02
N LYS A 35 8.11 -6.48 10.38
CA LYS A 35 6.84 -7.24 10.39
C LYS A 35 5.61 -6.42 9.96
N LYS A 36 5.81 -5.29 9.26
CA LYS A 36 4.73 -4.35 8.87
C LYS A 36 4.39 -4.45 7.39
N PHE A 37 3.10 -4.26 7.10
CA PHE A 37 2.61 -3.95 5.76
C PHE A 37 3.32 -2.71 5.21
N HIS A 38 3.63 -2.73 3.92
CA HIS A 38 4.27 -1.61 3.23
C HIS A 38 3.26 -0.89 2.31
N ASN A 39 2.87 -1.51 1.20
CA ASN A 39 1.86 -1.00 0.27
C ASN A 39 1.26 -2.15 -0.54
N PHE A 40 0.10 -1.92 -1.15
CA PHE A 40 -0.42 -2.84 -2.16
C PHE A 40 0.40 -2.77 -3.45
N ALA A 41 0.51 -3.91 -4.13
CA ALA A 41 1.34 -4.10 -5.31
C ALA A 41 0.51 -4.27 -6.61
N ASP A 42 -0.80 -4.02 -6.56
CA ASP A 42 -1.69 -3.99 -7.71
C ASP A 42 -1.97 -2.54 -8.16
N ASN A 43 -2.78 -2.34 -9.20
CA ASN A 43 -3.15 -1.00 -9.65
C ASN A 43 -4.48 -0.48 -9.05
N ARG A 44 -5.11 -1.22 -8.13
CA ARG A 44 -6.44 -0.87 -7.61
C ARG A 44 -6.40 0.41 -6.79
N GLY A 45 -7.26 1.37 -7.16
CA GLY A 45 -7.41 2.66 -6.49
C GLY A 45 -6.43 3.73 -6.97
N ILE A 46 -5.59 3.44 -7.97
CA ILE A 46 -4.80 4.46 -8.66
C ILE A 46 -5.66 5.08 -9.76
N ASN A 47 -5.78 6.40 -9.72
CA ASN A 47 -6.48 7.22 -10.72
C ASN A 47 -5.66 8.50 -10.93
N THR A 48 -5.63 9.02 -12.16
CA THR A 48 -4.99 10.29 -12.53
C THR A 48 -5.56 11.49 -11.78
N ASP A 49 -6.82 11.41 -11.35
CA ASP A 49 -7.51 12.48 -10.61
C ASP A 49 -7.19 12.48 -9.11
N ASN A 50 -6.49 11.45 -8.63
CA ASN A 50 -6.08 11.39 -7.23
C ASN A 50 -5.04 12.48 -6.93
N PRO A 51 -4.99 13.01 -5.69
CA PRO A 51 -3.94 13.95 -5.30
C PRO A 51 -2.55 13.31 -5.45
N LYS A 52 -1.56 14.12 -5.80
CA LYS A 52 -0.17 13.68 -5.83
C LYS A 52 0.34 13.48 -4.41
N CYS A 53 1.06 12.39 -4.17
CA CYS A 53 1.80 12.17 -2.93
C CYS A 53 3.09 13.02 -2.89
N CYS A 54 3.85 12.98 -1.79
CA CYS A 54 5.09 13.73 -1.62
C CYS A 54 6.22 13.31 -2.60
N CYS A 55 6.07 12.18 -3.30
CA CYS A 55 6.98 11.78 -4.38
C CYS A 55 6.64 12.44 -5.73
N GLY A 56 5.61 13.28 -5.79
CA GLY A 56 5.09 13.88 -7.04
C GLY A 56 4.27 12.93 -7.91
N GLN A 57 4.07 11.69 -7.47
CA GLN A 57 3.32 10.65 -8.17
C GLN A 57 1.86 10.63 -7.73
N VAL A 58 0.95 10.21 -8.62
CA VAL A 58 -0.47 10.01 -8.27
C VAL A 58 -0.60 9.04 -7.10
N SER A 59 -1.47 9.37 -6.14
CA SER A 59 -1.70 8.53 -4.96
C SER A 59 -2.64 7.35 -5.28
N ARG A 60 -2.76 6.43 -4.31
CA ARG A 60 -3.70 5.32 -4.33
C ARG A 60 -4.79 5.57 -3.29
N MET A 61 -6.04 5.57 -3.71
CA MET A 61 -7.17 5.44 -2.80
C MET A 61 -7.29 3.99 -2.30
N GLN A 62 -7.36 3.78 -1.00
CA GLN A 62 -7.51 2.44 -0.41
C GLN A 62 -8.37 2.46 0.85
N LYS A 63 -8.91 1.29 1.21
CA LYS A 63 -9.71 1.09 2.41
C LYS A 63 -8.81 0.69 3.59
N SER A 64 -8.91 1.42 4.71
CA SER A 64 -8.21 1.11 5.95
C SER A 64 -8.77 -0.15 6.62
N GLY A 65 -8.08 -0.65 7.66
CA GLY A 65 -8.56 -1.80 8.44
C GLY A 65 -9.91 -1.57 9.12
N VAL A 66 -10.26 -0.31 9.41
CA VAL A 66 -11.56 0.10 10.00
C VAL A 66 -12.59 0.53 8.96
N GLY A 67 -12.25 0.44 7.68
CA GLY A 67 -13.19 0.62 6.58
C GLY A 67 -13.26 2.02 5.97
N VAL A 68 -12.41 2.94 6.40
CA VAL A 68 -12.35 4.32 5.88
C VAL A 68 -11.48 4.40 4.63
N LEU A 69 -11.94 5.14 3.61
CA LEU A 69 -11.15 5.44 2.43
C LEU A 69 -10.15 6.57 2.71
N HIS A 70 -8.92 6.41 2.24
CA HIS A 70 -7.84 7.40 2.37
C HIS A 70 -6.89 7.26 1.18
N PHE A 71 -6.03 8.27 0.97
CA PHE A 71 -5.08 8.30 -0.14
C PHE A 71 -3.67 8.10 0.37
N VAL A 72 -2.92 7.16 -0.21
CA VAL A 72 -1.53 6.91 0.18
C VAL A 72 -0.59 6.97 -1.01
N CYS A 73 0.71 7.10 -0.75
CA CYS A 73 1.72 6.88 -1.79
C CYS A 73 1.53 5.50 -2.44
N GLN A 74 1.33 5.45 -3.77
CA GLN A 74 1.09 4.19 -4.46
C GLN A 74 2.27 3.20 -4.36
N PHE A 75 3.49 3.72 -4.18
CA PHE A 75 4.73 2.97 -4.05
C PHE A 75 5.16 2.76 -2.58
N GLY A 76 4.49 3.40 -1.62
CA GLY A 76 4.88 3.38 -0.21
C GLY A 76 6.25 4.05 0.06
N CYS A 77 6.64 5.04 -0.76
CA CYS A 77 7.94 5.71 -0.69
C CYS A 77 7.92 7.05 0.07
N CYS A 78 6.74 7.52 0.51
CA CYS A 78 6.62 8.66 1.42
C CYS A 78 5.45 8.47 2.40
N ASN A 79 5.34 9.37 3.38
CA ASN A 79 4.35 9.34 4.45
C ASN A 79 3.02 10.05 4.10
N PHE A 80 2.69 10.20 2.81
CA PHE A 80 1.40 10.75 2.37
C PHE A 80 0.24 9.86 2.81
N TYR A 81 -0.78 10.46 3.43
CA TYR A 81 -1.95 9.80 4.01
C TYR A 81 -3.20 10.69 3.95
#